data_AF-A0A8T2ZTW7-F1
#
_entry.id   AF-A0A8T2ZTW7-F1
#
_cell.length_a   1.000
_cell.length_b   1.000
_cell.length_c   1.000
_cell.angle_alpha   90.00
_cell.angle_beta   90.00
_cell.angle_gamma   90.00
#
_symmetry.space_group_name_H-M   'P 1'
#
loop_
_entity.id
_entity.type
_entity.pdbx_description
1 polymer ?
#
loop_
_entity_poly.entity_id
_entity_poly.type
_entity_poly.pdbx_seq_one_letter_code
_entity_poly.pdbx_strand_id
1 'polypeptide(L)'
;MSRQSFKVCFCFRRIFKLRVLEPPEEVKILFDQYSQNGTMSLDNLRGFLVEFQGEYNATRDDAQAIFNSLKHLNIFSRRGLHLEAFFRYLLGDLNGPLSPSRVVHHDMTQPLAHYFLYTGHNSYLTGNQLSSDSSVEPIIKALRRGVRVIELDLWPGSKKDEVEVRHGGTLTNPVDLLKCLNAIKDNAFQASEYPVVITFEDHLPANLQDQVAEMVTKTFGDMLYRPETDQLREFPSPESLKKKVMISTKPPKEYLETPSSKSTKRSKISSKKEQWNGETASKSDSEICDKDDEDEGESLQEEDEQMTVPEYRHLISINAGKPKGALQNWLSIDEKKVRRLSLSEQELENATRRHGVDIIRFTQRNLLRVYPKGTRITSSNYNPFVGWAHGAQMVAFNMQGYGKHLWVMQGMFKANGGCGYVKKPDFLLSNEVFDPSVRLPVKKILKVTIYMGEGWDLDFRRTHFDMYSPPDFFVKVRRLMALCLLQV
;
A
#
# COMPACT_ATOMS: atom_id res chain seq x y z
N MET A 1 38.27 10.64 20.53
CA MET A 1 37.07 11.53 20.52
C MET A 1 37.07 12.37 19.26
N SER A 2 36.04 12.23 18.43
CA SER A 2 35.87 13.02 17.20
C SER A 2 35.54 14.48 17.57
N ARG A 3 36.40 15.42 17.16
CA ARG A 3 36.18 16.87 17.31
C ARG A 3 35.63 17.40 15.99
N GLN A 4 34.46 18.03 16.01
CA GLN A 4 33.93 18.72 14.84
C GLN A 4 34.24 20.21 14.95
N SER A 5 34.76 20.79 13.87
CA SER A 5 35.12 22.21 13.80
C SER A 5 34.20 22.93 12.83
N PHE A 6 33.53 23.99 13.30
CA PHE A 6 32.60 24.82 12.53
C PHE A 6 33.18 26.23 12.41
N LYS A 7 33.14 26.81 11.21
CA LYS A 7 33.73 28.13 10.92
C LYS A 7 32.68 29.21 11.18
N VAL A 8 32.77 29.96 12.26
CA VAL A 8 31.79 30.99 12.68
C VAL A 8 32.04 32.33 11.99
N CYS A 9 33.30 32.64 11.67
CA CYS A 9 33.73 33.82 10.89
C CYS A 9 35.11 33.56 10.26
N PHE A 10 35.62 34.43 9.38
CA PHE A 10 36.85 34.27 8.57
C PHE A 10 38.05 33.70 9.36
N CYS A 11 38.22 34.10 10.63
CA CYS A 11 39.31 33.67 11.49
C CYS A 11 38.90 32.82 12.70
N PHE A 12 37.59 32.60 12.93
CA PHE A 12 37.09 31.96 14.16
C PHE A 12 36.45 30.61 13.88
N ARG A 13 36.97 29.58 14.56
CA ARG A 13 36.45 28.21 14.51
C ARG A 13 35.96 27.80 15.88
N ARG A 14 34.74 27.26 15.96
CA ARG A 14 34.17 26.66 17.17
C ARG A 14 34.35 25.16 17.09
N ILE A 15 34.84 24.55 18.17
CA ILE A 15 35.07 23.11 18.24
C ILE A 15 34.02 22.49 19.16
N PHE A 16 33.27 21.53 18.64
CA PHE A 16 32.34 20.72 19.40
C PHE A 16 32.96 19.34 19.62
N LYS A 17 32.97 18.89 20.88
CA LYS A 17 33.28 17.49 21.21
C LYS A 17 31.98 16.71 21.03
N LEU A 18 31.96 15.76 20.09
CA LEU A 18 30.90 14.77 20.08
C LEU A 18 31.03 13.94 21.35
N ARG A 19 29.92 13.76 22.09
CA ARG A 19 29.89 12.83 23.23
C ARG A 19 30.24 11.45 22.71
N VAL A 20 31.15 10.77 23.41
CA VAL A 20 31.38 9.34 23.17
C VAL A 20 30.09 8.62 23.54
N LEU A 21 29.66 7.68 22.71
CA LEU A 21 28.52 6.82 23.01
C LEU A 21 28.86 6.03 24.27
N GLU A 22 28.14 6.32 25.35
CA GLU A 22 28.23 5.57 26.59
C GLU A 22 26.86 4.91 26.82
N PRO A 23 26.84 3.64 27.29
CA PRO A 23 25.60 2.97 27.64
C PRO A 23 24.81 3.81 28.66
N PRO A 24 23.50 4.06 28.43
CA PRO A 24 22.63 4.69 29.42
C PRO A 24 22.63 3.93 30.74
N GLU A 25 22.39 4.62 31.87
CA GLU A 25 22.46 4.01 33.20
C GLU A 25 21.49 2.82 33.35
N GLU A 26 20.29 2.91 32.80
CA GLU A 26 19.32 1.81 32.78
C GLU A 26 19.84 0.58 32.02
N VAL A 27 20.65 0.77 30.95
CA VAL A 27 21.28 -0.32 30.19
C VAL A 27 22.41 -0.95 30.99
N LYS A 28 23.16 -0.18 31.79
CA LYS A 28 24.20 -0.71 32.68
C LYS A 28 23.59 -1.58 33.77
N ILE A 29 22.54 -1.08 34.44
CA ILE A 29 21.79 -1.84 35.45
C ILE A 29 21.25 -3.14 34.87
N LEU A 30 20.69 -3.07 33.66
CA LEU A 30 20.19 -4.25 32.95
C LEU A 30 21.31 -5.26 32.64
N PHE A 31 22.48 -4.80 32.19
CA PHE A 31 23.63 -5.68 31.96
C PHE A 31 24.09 -6.35 33.27
N ASP A 32 24.16 -5.61 34.37
CA ASP A 32 24.58 -6.14 35.68
C ASP A 32 23.61 -7.20 36.22
N GLN A 33 22.31 -7.09 35.94
CA GLN A 33 21.31 -8.10 36.29
C GLN A 33 21.54 -9.46 35.60
N TYR A 34 22.06 -9.43 34.37
CA TYR A 34 22.32 -10.62 33.55
C TYR A 34 23.82 -10.87 33.36
N SER A 35 24.66 -10.46 34.30
CA SER A 35 26.10 -10.73 34.23
C SER A 35 26.67 -11.12 35.59
N GLN A 36 27.84 -11.77 35.57
CA GLN A 36 28.59 -12.13 36.76
C GLN A 36 30.00 -11.57 36.63
N ASN A 37 30.44 -10.81 37.63
CA ASN A 37 31.76 -10.16 37.65
C ASN A 37 32.02 -9.33 36.36
N GLY A 38 31.01 -8.58 35.88
CA GLY A 38 31.10 -7.74 34.68
C GLY A 38 31.18 -8.51 33.36
N THR A 39 30.79 -9.78 33.36
CA THR A 39 30.80 -10.66 32.18
C THR A 39 29.48 -11.42 32.06
N MET A 40 28.82 -11.27 30.92
CA MET A 40 27.60 -12.00 30.57
C MET A 40 27.99 -13.29 29.85
N SER A 41 27.66 -14.44 30.44
CA SER A 41 27.86 -15.75 29.80
C SER A 41 26.80 -16.01 28.73
N LEU A 42 26.99 -17.08 27.95
CA LEU A 42 26.00 -17.48 26.93
C LEU A 42 24.65 -17.83 27.55
N ASP A 43 24.66 -18.51 28.70
CA ASP A 43 23.43 -18.85 29.43
C ASP A 43 22.76 -17.60 30.02
N ASN A 44 23.54 -16.60 30.45
CA ASN A 44 22.97 -15.33 30.88
C ASN A 44 22.36 -14.54 29.72
N LEU A 45 23.01 -14.51 28.54
CA LEU A 45 22.45 -13.85 27.36
C LEU A 45 21.14 -14.52 26.94
N ARG A 46 21.07 -15.86 26.96
CA ARG A 46 19.82 -16.57 26.69
C ARG A 46 18.74 -16.19 27.71
N GLY A 47 19.08 -16.10 28.99
CA GLY A 47 18.18 -15.59 30.04
C GLY A 47 17.65 -14.20 29.70
N PHE A 48 18.53 -13.28 29.29
CA PHE A 48 18.14 -11.94 28.86
C PHE A 48 17.17 -11.94 27.66
N LEU A 49 17.41 -12.77 26.64
CA LEU A 49 16.53 -12.89 25.47
C LEU A 49 15.14 -13.38 25.87
N VAL A 50 15.07 -14.40 26.72
CA VAL A 50 13.80 -14.99 27.16
C VAL A 50 13.04 -14.07 28.10
N GLU A 51 13.71 -13.58 29.15
CA GLU A 51 13.06 -12.89 30.28
C GLU A 51 12.83 -11.40 30.01
N PHE A 52 13.77 -10.73 29.32
CA PHE A 52 13.69 -9.29 29.08
C PHE A 52 13.21 -8.94 27.67
N GLN A 53 13.76 -9.58 26.62
CA GLN A 53 13.31 -9.34 25.24
C GLN A 53 11.98 -10.03 24.90
N GLY A 54 11.54 -10.99 25.73
CA GLY A 54 10.30 -11.74 25.50
C GLY A 54 10.42 -12.78 24.38
N GLU A 55 11.65 -13.17 24.02
CA GLU A 55 11.93 -14.21 23.04
C GLU A 55 11.84 -15.59 23.70
N TYR A 56 10.62 -16.02 24.05
CA TYR A 56 10.42 -17.24 24.85
C TYR A 56 10.98 -18.53 24.23
N ASN A 57 11.16 -18.55 22.91
CA ASN A 57 11.71 -19.69 22.17
C ASN A 57 13.22 -19.58 21.91
N ALA A 58 13.90 -18.56 22.45
CA ALA A 58 15.33 -18.35 22.24
C ALA A 58 16.14 -19.56 22.72
N THR A 59 16.91 -20.12 21.78
CA THR A 59 17.75 -21.29 22.00
C THR A 59 19.16 -20.91 22.41
N ARG A 60 19.93 -21.92 22.82
CA ARG A 60 21.37 -21.75 23.06
C ARG A 60 22.12 -21.36 21.78
N ASP A 61 21.65 -21.82 20.63
CA ASP A 61 22.27 -21.53 19.33
C ASP A 61 22.01 -20.09 18.88
N ASP A 62 20.84 -19.53 19.18
CA ASP A 62 20.53 -18.12 18.92
C ASP A 62 21.48 -17.20 19.71
N ALA A 63 21.62 -17.47 21.01
CA ALA A 63 22.58 -16.77 21.86
C ALA A 63 24.02 -16.98 21.35
N GLN A 64 24.37 -18.18 20.89
CA GLN A 64 25.70 -18.47 20.33
C GLN A 64 25.96 -17.69 19.04
N ALA A 65 24.95 -17.51 18.18
CA ALA A 65 25.05 -16.75 16.95
C ALA A 65 25.32 -15.26 17.23
N ILE A 66 24.64 -14.68 18.23
CA ILE A 66 24.92 -13.31 18.72
C ILE A 66 26.35 -13.21 19.27
N PHE A 67 26.79 -14.19 20.06
CA PHE A 67 28.18 -14.22 20.53
C PHE A 67 29.18 -14.23 19.37
N ASN A 68 28.94 -15.08 18.37
CA ASN A 68 29.82 -15.22 17.22
C ASN A 68 29.86 -13.95 16.36
N SER A 69 28.72 -13.29 16.19
CA SER A 69 28.66 -12.04 15.41
C SER A 69 29.48 -10.93 16.03
N LEU A 70 29.71 -10.94 17.35
CA LEU A 70 30.50 -9.91 18.04
C LEU A 70 32.00 -10.24 18.16
N LYS A 71 32.41 -11.50 17.89
CA LYS A 71 33.80 -11.99 18.11
C LYS A 71 34.88 -11.15 17.42
N HIS A 72 34.57 -10.56 16.26
CA HIS A 72 35.50 -9.78 15.46
C HIS A 72 35.89 -8.43 16.09
N LEU A 73 35.21 -7.99 17.16
CA LEU A 73 35.42 -6.68 17.76
C LEU A 73 36.67 -6.59 18.67
N ASN A 74 37.47 -7.65 18.84
CA ASN A 74 38.62 -7.70 19.76
C ASN A 74 38.32 -7.29 21.22
N ILE A 75 37.04 -7.22 21.61
CA ILE A 75 36.55 -6.91 22.96
C ILE A 75 36.35 -8.21 23.78
N PHE A 76 36.68 -9.36 23.22
CA PHE A 76 36.54 -10.65 23.90
C PHE A 76 37.74 -10.93 24.81
N SER A 77 37.51 -10.91 26.13
CA SER A 77 38.22 -11.85 27.00
C SER A 77 37.63 -13.24 26.73
N ARG A 78 38.42 -14.31 26.90
CA ARG A 78 38.03 -15.70 26.61
C ARG A 78 36.82 -16.24 27.43
N ARG A 79 36.02 -15.38 28.09
CA ARG A 79 35.04 -15.75 29.15
C ARG A 79 33.62 -15.18 29.02
N GLY A 80 33.31 -14.28 28.07
CA GLY A 80 31.92 -13.81 27.87
C GLY A 80 31.78 -12.43 27.23
N LEU A 81 30.55 -11.89 27.19
CA LEU A 81 30.25 -10.53 26.71
C LEU A 81 30.44 -9.50 27.82
N HIS A 82 31.21 -8.45 27.54
CA HIS A 82 31.33 -7.28 28.41
C HIS A 82 30.30 -6.21 28.03
N LEU A 83 30.08 -5.23 28.91
CA LEU A 83 29.07 -4.17 28.76
C LEU A 83 29.11 -3.49 27.39
N GLU A 84 30.29 -3.14 26.89
CA GLU A 84 30.46 -2.49 25.58
C GLU A 84 29.99 -3.38 24.42
N ALA A 85 30.28 -4.69 24.47
CA ALA A 85 29.84 -5.63 23.45
C ALA A 85 28.32 -5.87 23.51
N PHE A 86 27.76 -5.95 24.72
CA PHE A 86 26.31 -6.02 24.92
C PHE A 86 25.60 -4.77 24.41
N PHE A 87 26.13 -3.59 24.69
CA PHE A 87 25.54 -2.33 24.21
C PHE A 87 25.57 -2.24 22.69
N ARG A 88 26.66 -2.65 22.05
CA ARG A 88 26.73 -2.76 20.57
C ARG A 88 25.74 -3.76 20.00
N TYR A 89 25.51 -4.88 20.69
CA TYR A 89 24.47 -5.82 20.31
C TYR A 89 23.08 -5.17 20.30
N LEU A 90 22.73 -4.42 21.36
CA LEU A 90 21.43 -3.74 21.45
C LEU A 90 21.19 -2.75 20.30
N LEU A 91 22.25 -2.18 19.76
CA LEU A 91 22.24 -1.23 18.64
C LEU A 91 22.37 -1.91 17.27
N GLY A 92 22.70 -3.21 17.23
CA GLY A 92 22.97 -3.95 16.01
C GLY A 92 21.72 -4.52 15.34
N ASP A 93 21.86 -4.92 14.08
CA ASP A 93 20.77 -5.45 13.26
C ASP A 93 20.13 -6.74 13.82
N LEU A 94 20.87 -7.49 14.65
CA LEU A 94 20.36 -8.70 15.32
C LEU A 94 19.35 -8.39 16.42
N ASN A 95 19.30 -7.16 16.93
CA ASN A 95 18.37 -6.70 17.96
C ASN A 95 17.38 -5.66 17.39
N GLY A 96 17.08 -5.75 16.09
CA GLY A 96 16.12 -4.85 15.44
C GLY A 96 14.70 -5.00 16.02
N PRO A 97 13.90 -3.92 16.08
CA PRO A 97 12.55 -3.95 16.66
C PRO A 97 11.54 -4.77 15.85
N LEU A 98 11.92 -5.22 14.65
CA LEU A 98 11.12 -6.09 13.80
C LEU A 98 11.92 -7.36 13.55
N SER A 99 11.26 -8.52 13.63
CA SER A 99 11.88 -9.79 13.27
C SER A 99 12.42 -9.70 11.83
N PRO A 100 13.68 -10.13 11.58
CA PRO A 100 14.24 -10.17 10.22
C PRO A 100 13.61 -11.27 9.36
N SER A 101 12.74 -12.11 9.94
CA SER A 101 12.09 -13.22 9.25
C SER A 101 11.29 -12.72 8.04
N ARG A 102 11.64 -13.24 6.87
CA ARG A 102 10.85 -13.08 5.63
C ARG A 102 9.81 -14.20 5.46
N VAL A 103 9.62 -15.02 6.50
CA VAL A 103 8.66 -16.12 6.48
C VAL A 103 7.25 -15.56 6.57
N VAL A 104 6.44 -15.94 5.61
CA VAL A 104 5.00 -15.68 5.58
C VAL A 104 4.35 -16.56 6.63
N HIS A 105 3.59 -15.96 7.54
CA HIS A 105 3.06 -16.63 8.73
C HIS A 105 1.56 -16.42 8.93
N HIS A 106 0.93 -15.53 8.17
CA HIS A 106 -0.53 -15.47 8.14
C HIS A 106 -1.07 -16.66 7.34
N ASP A 107 -2.29 -17.09 7.65
CA ASP A 107 -3.05 -17.99 6.79
C ASP A 107 -3.32 -17.31 5.44
N MET A 108 -2.82 -17.90 4.36
CA MET A 108 -2.90 -17.38 2.97
C MET A 108 -3.97 -18.07 2.13
N THR A 109 -4.79 -18.93 2.73
CA THR A 109 -5.80 -19.76 2.06
C THR A 109 -7.18 -19.15 2.00
N GLN A 110 -7.40 -17.97 2.61
CA GLN A 110 -8.68 -17.26 2.59
C GLN A 110 -8.87 -16.48 1.28
N PRO A 111 -10.10 -16.05 0.94
CA PRO A 111 -10.37 -15.22 -0.23
C PRO A 111 -9.53 -13.92 -0.26
N LEU A 112 -9.14 -13.44 -1.46
CA LEU A 112 -8.40 -12.17 -1.61
C LEU A 112 -9.03 -10.98 -0.86
N ALA A 113 -10.36 -10.93 -0.75
CA ALA A 113 -11.07 -9.89 -0.01
C ALA A 113 -10.69 -9.82 1.47
N HIS A 114 -10.11 -10.88 2.04
CA HIS A 114 -9.69 -10.97 3.44
C HIS A 114 -8.28 -10.41 3.69
N TYR A 115 -7.62 -9.85 2.68
CA TYR A 115 -6.25 -9.31 2.81
C TYR A 115 -6.20 -7.85 2.40
N PHE A 116 -5.37 -7.07 3.08
CA PHE A 116 -4.86 -5.81 2.58
C PHE A 116 -3.78 -6.10 1.53
N LEU A 117 -3.83 -5.37 0.41
CA LEU A 117 -2.96 -5.55 -0.75
C LEU A 117 -2.05 -4.32 -0.90
N TYR A 118 -0.76 -4.56 -1.05
CA TYR A 118 0.20 -3.48 -1.29
C TYR A 118 -0.06 -2.88 -2.68
N THR A 119 -0.65 -1.68 -2.73
CA THR A 119 -1.23 -1.10 -3.95
C THR A 119 -0.53 0.19 -4.37
N GLY A 120 -0.05 0.24 -5.62
CA GLY A 120 0.44 1.45 -6.27
C GLY A 120 -0.68 2.21 -7.00
N HIS A 121 -0.53 3.52 -7.12
CA HIS A 121 -1.37 4.42 -7.93
C HIS A 121 -0.53 5.01 -9.05
N ASN A 122 -1.07 5.07 -10.27
CA ASN A 122 -0.39 5.56 -11.49
C ASN A 122 1.07 5.10 -11.56
N SER A 123 1.24 3.77 -11.57
CA SER A 123 2.50 3.11 -11.21
C SER A 123 3.64 3.34 -12.21
N TYR A 124 3.34 3.96 -13.34
CA TYR A 124 4.25 4.34 -14.40
C TYR A 124 4.84 5.75 -14.23
N LEU A 125 4.27 6.61 -13.37
CA LEU A 125 4.74 7.99 -13.20
C LEU A 125 6.06 8.06 -12.44
N THR A 126 7.00 8.85 -12.97
CA THR A 126 8.31 9.11 -12.34
C THR A 126 8.27 10.25 -11.32
N GLY A 127 7.24 11.11 -11.35
CA GLY A 127 7.10 12.26 -10.46
C GLY A 127 5.67 12.73 -10.26
N ASN A 128 5.42 14.01 -10.57
CA ASN A 128 4.13 14.69 -10.39
C ASN A 128 3.07 14.24 -11.41
N GLN A 129 1.79 14.52 -11.12
CA GLN A 129 0.65 14.06 -11.92
C GLN A 129 0.43 14.86 -13.23
N LEU A 130 1.10 16.01 -13.43
CA LEU A 130 0.79 16.93 -14.54
C LEU A 130 1.81 16.92 -15.67
N SER A 131 3.10 16.78 -15.36
CA SER A 131 4.17 17.02 -16.33
C SER A 131 5.40 16.14 -16.15
N SER A 132 5.35 15.16 -15.25
CA SER A 132 6.47 14.22 -15.11
C SER A 132 6.48 13.17 -16.22
N ASP A 133 7.62 12.52 -16.41
CA ASP A 133 7.74 11.44 -17.38
C ASP A 133 7.04 10.16 -16.88
N SER A 134 6.60 9.33 -17.82
CA SER A 134 6.20 7.95 -17.55
C SER A 134 7.30 6.99 -17.96
N SER A 135 7.53 5.94 -17.17
CA SER A 135 8.52 4.93 -17.49
C SER A 135 8.28 3.60 -16.77
N VAL A 136 9.06 2.57 -17.09
CA VAL A 136 8.94 1.25 -16.47
C VAL A 136 9.64 1.16 -15.11
N GLU A 137 10.58 2.06 -14.83
CA GLU A 137 11.41 2.04 -13.63
C GLU A 137 10.60 2.15 -12.32
N PRO A 138 9.58 3.01 -12.19
CA PRO A 138 8.73 3.04 -11.01
C PRO A 138 7.96 1.73 -10.79
N ILE A 139 7.50 1.08 -11.87
CA ILE A 139 6.85 -0.25 -11.82
C ILE A 139 7.83 -1.30 -11.27
N ILE A 140 9.04 -1.37 -11.83
CA ILE A 140 10.09 -2.30 -11.39
C ILE A 140 10.42 -2.07 -9.91
N LYS A 141 10.61 -0.81 -9.50
CA LYS A 141 10.90 -0.43 -8.11
C LYS A 141 9.75 -0.81 -7.17
N ALA A 142 8.50 -0.62 -7.60
CA ALA A 142 7.32 -0.99 -6.84
C ALA A 142 7.26 -2.52 -6.61
N LEU A 143 7.39 -3.32 -7.66
CA LEU A 143 7.36 -4.79 -7.57
C LEU A 143 8.49 -5.34 -6.69
N ARG A 144 9.73 -4.82 -6.84
CA ARG A 144 10.87 -5.22 -6.00
C ARG A 144 10.71 -4.83 -4.52
N ARG A 145 9.89 -3.83 -4.21
CA ARG A 145 9.50 -3.46 -2.84
C ARG A 145 8.35 -4.29 -2.28
N GLY A 146 7.78 -5.21 -3.07
CA GLY A 146 6.66 -6.06 -2.66
C GLY A 146 5.27 -5.52 -3.02
N VAL A 147 5.14 -4.43 -3.79
CA VAL A 147 3.84 -3.95 -4.30
C VAL A 147 3.21 -5.06 -5.15
N ARG A 148 1.91 -5.34 -4.92
CA ARG A 148 1.15 -6.41 -5.56
C ARG A 148 0.05 -5.92 -6.50
N VAL A 149 -0.29 -4.63 -6.47
CA VAL A 149 -1.24 -4.04 -7.41
C VAL A 149 -0.57 -2.91 -8.17
N ILE A 150 -0.51 -3.04 -9.50
CA ILE A 150 0.11 -2.10 -10.42
C ILE A 150 -0.98 -1.49 -11.30
N GLU A 151 -0.99 -0.16 -11.40
CA GLU A 151 -1.95 0.59 -12.22
C GLU A 151 -1.32 1.08 -13.51
N LEU A 152 -2.04 0.88 -14.62
CA LEU A 152 -1.69 1.32 -15.96
C LEU A 152 -2.91 1.96 -16.63
N ASP A 153 -2.77 3.22 -17.04
CA ASP A 153 -3.82 3.99 -17.69
C ASP A 153 -3.62 3.87 -19.20
N LEU A 154 -4.52 3.16 -19.87
CA LEU A 154 -4.39 2.80 -21.27
C LEU A 154 -5.06 3.84 -22.16
N TRP A 155 -4.30 4.39 -23.10
CA TRP A 155 -4.78 5.38 -24.05
C TRP A 155 -4.39 5.02 -25.48
N PRO A 156 -5.19 5.40 -26.49
CA PRO A 156 -4.77 5.33 -27.88
C PRO A 156 -3.53 6.21 -28.10
N GLY A 157 -2.54 5.66 -28.79
CA GLY A 157 -1.31 6.35 -29.17
C GLY A 157 -1.51 7.30 -30.35
N SER A 158 -0.43 7.99 -30.72
CA SER A 158 -0.45 8.94 -31.84
C SER A 158 -0.54 8.24 -33.21
N LYS A 159 -0.04 7.00 -33.31
CA LYS A 159 -0.14 6.19 -34.52
C LYS A 159 -1.36 5.27 -34.45
N LYS A 160 -1.87 4.91 -35.63
CA LYS A 160 -2.91 3.89 -35.75
C LYS A 160 -2.41 2.58 -35.11
N ASP A 161 -3.28 1.94 -34.32
CA ASP A 161 -3.02 0.65 -33.66
C ASP A 161 -1.89 0.68 -32.59
N GLU A 162 -1.58 1.87 -32.05
CA GLU A 162 -0.64 2.06 -30.94
C GLU A 162 -1.39 2.22 -29.62
N VAL A 163 -0.92 1.55 -28.56
CA VAL A 163 -1.46 1.67 -27.20
C VAL A 163 -0.36 2.18 -26.27
N GLU A 164 -0.64 3.30 -25.62
CA GLU A 164 0.27 3.99 -24.72
C GLU A 164 -0.25 3.94 -23.28
N VAL A 165 0.68 3.99 -22.32
CA VAL A 165 0.38 4.21 -20.91
C VAL A 165 0.74 5.66 -20.56
N ARG A 166 -0.24 6.44 -20.12
CA ARG A 166 -0.06 7.85 -19.73
C ARG A 166 -1.19 8.34 -18.84
N HIS A 167 -0.97 9.44 -18.12
CA HIS A 167 -2.04 10.10 -17.39
C HIS A 167 -2.79 11.07 -18.33
N GLY A 168 -4.03 10.71 -18.70
CA GLY A 168 -4.84 11.45 -19.66
C GLY A 168 -5.10 12.91 -19.26
N GLY A 169 -5.27 13.80 -20.25
CA GLY A 169 -5.54 15.21 -20.00
C GLY A 169 -4.38 15.99 -19.37
N THR A 170 -3.16 15.45 -19.40
CA THR A 170 -1.96 16.08 -18.82
C THR A 170 -0.79 16.15 -19.81
N LEU A 171 0.31 16.78 -19.39
CA LEU A 171 1.56 16.90 -20.15
C LEU A 171 2.56 15.78 -19.78
N THR A 172 2.09 14.67 -19.23
CA THR A 172 2.95 13.53 -18.93
C THR A 172 3.35 12.82 -20.22
N ASN A 173 4.64 12.48 -20.36
CA ASN A 173 5.11 11.74 -21.52
C ASN A 173 4.61 10.28 -21.45
N PRO A 174 4.16 9.68 -22.56
CA PRO A 174 3.68 8.30 -22.57
C PRO A 174 4.81 7.27 -22.48
N VAL A 175 4.47 6.05 -22.08
CA VAL A 175 5.32 4.86 -22.18
C VAL A 175 4.59 3.72 -22.87
N ASP A 176 5.29 2.97 -23.70
CA ASP A 176 4.74 1.83 -24.45
C ASP A 176 4.18 0.74 -23.51
N LEU A 177 2.97 0.25 -23.79
CA LEU A 177 2.30 -0.77 -22.98
C LEU A 177 3.09 -2.08 -22.93
N LEU A 178 3.62 -2.55 -24.05
CA LEU A 178 4.35 -3.82 -24.10
C LEU A 178 5.61 -3.78 -23.23
N LYS A 179 6.31 -2.64 -23.18
CA LYS A 179 7.42 -2.42 -22.23
C LYS A 179 6.95 -2.54 -20.77
N CYS A 180 5.82 -1.95 -20.42
CA CYS A 180 5.24 -2.06 -19.08
C CYS A 180 4.88 -3.51 -18.73
N LEU A 181 4.21 -4.23 -19.64
CA LEU A 181 3.82 -5.64 -19.42
C LEU A 181 5.05 -6.54 -19.24
N ASN A 182 6.09 -6.38 -20.05
CA ASN A 182 7.35 -7.13 -19.90
C ASN A 182 8.06 -6.80 -18.58
N ALA A 183 8.12 -5.52 -18.20
CA ALA A 183 8.69 -5.11 -16.93
C ALA A 183 7.95 -5.75 -15.73
N ILE A 184 6.61 -5.86 -15.83
CA ILE A 184 5.81 -6.56 -14.82
C ILE A 184 6.15 -8.05 -14.84
N LYS A 185 6.13 -8.72 -15.99
CA LYS A 185 6.44 -10.15 -16.13
C LYS A 185 7.78 -10.51 -15.46
N ASP A 186 8.83 -9.74 -15.74
CA ASP A 186 10.19 -10.03 -15.28
C ASP A 186 10.37 -9.81 -13.77
N ASN A 187 9.53 -8.96 -13.15
CA ASN A 187 9.70 -8.54 -11.76
C ASN A 187 8.55 -8.96 -10.83
N ALA A 188 7.45 -9.48 -11.37
CA ALA A 188 6.21 -9.78 -10.65
C ALA A 188 6.45 -10.60 -9.39
N PHE A 189 7.30 -11.63 -9.48
CA PHE A 189 7.47 -12.62 -8.42
C PHE A 189 8.86 -12.64 -7.78
N GLN A 190 9.65 -11.57 -7.93
CA GLN A 190 10.99 -11.48 -7.34
C GLN A 190 10.95 -11.26 -5.82
N ALA A 191 10.05 -10.38 -5.34
CA ALA A 191 9.92 -10.06 -3.92
C ALA A 191 8.94 -10.96 -3.17
N SER A 192 7.98 -11.57 -3.88
CA SER A 192 6.89 -12.37 -3.31
C SER A 192 6.35 -13.34 -4.36
N GLU A 193 5.92 -14.53 -3.95
CA GLU A 193 5.32 -15.51 -4.85
C GLU A 193 3.82 -15.32 -5.05
N TYR A 194 3.19 -14.50 -4.20
CA TYR A 194 1.76 -14.23 -4.24
C TYR A 194 1.37 -13.37 -5.46
N PRO A 195 0.09 -13.43 -5.87
CA PRO A 195 -0.36 -12.86 -7.12
C PRO A 195 -0.02 -11.37 -7.30
N VAL A 196 0.05 -10.96 -8.57
CA VAL A 196 0.10 -9.53 -8.95
C VAL A 196 -1.22 -9.19 -9.65
N VAL A 197 -1.85 -8.10 -9.24
CA VAL A 197 -3.03 -7.54 -9.92
C VAL A 197 -2.58 -6.36 -10.78
N ILE A 198 -2.93 -6.37 -12.05
CA ILE A 198 -2.80 -5.21 -12.94
C ILE A 198 -4.18 -4.56 -13.05
N THR A 199 -4.28 -3.29 -12.65
CA THR A 199 -5.49 -2.51 -12.82
C THR A 199 -5.35 -1.66 -14.06
N PHE A 200 -6.20 -1.91 -15.07
CA PHE A 200 -6.28 -1.03 -16.23
C PHE A 200 -7.31 0.06 -15.98
N GLU A 201 -6.90 1.31 -16.20
CA GLU A 201 -7.82 2.40 -16.48
C GLU A 201 -7.94 2.52 -18.00
N ASP A 202 -9.01 1.94 -18.53
CA ASP A 202 -9.14 1.67 -19.96
C ASP A 202 -9.91 2.78 -20.68
N HIS A 203 -9.21 3.51 -21.56
CA HIS A 203 -9.76 4.54 -22.45
C HIS A 203 -9.68 4.13 -23.93
N LEU A 204 -9.59 2.82 -24.20
CA LEU A 204 -9.39 2.28 -25.55
C LEU A 204 -10.72 1.97 -26.26
N PRO A 205 -10.80 2.18 -27.59
CA PRO A 205 -11.85 1.60 -28.42
C PRO A 205 -11.70 0.08 -28.56
N ALA A 206 -12.77 -0.61 -28.97
CA ALA A 206 -12.86 -2.08 -29.02
C ALA A 206 -11.71 -2.74 -29.82
N ASN A 207 -11.33 -2.19 -30.97
CA ASN A 207 -10.24 -2.74 -31.78
C ASN A 207 -8.88 -2.73 -31.06
N LEU A 208 -8.62 -1.71 -30.24
CA LEU A 208 -7.40 -1.66 -29.42
C LEU A 208 -7.51 -2.55 -28.17
N GLN A 209 -8.71 -2.76 -27.63
CA GLN A 209 -8.93 -3.70 -26.53
C GLN A 209 -8.57 -5.13 -26.93
N ASP A 210 -8.95 -5.58 -28.12
CA ASP A 210 -8.58 -6.91 -28.64
C ASP A 210 -7.06 -7.04 -28.82
N GLN A 211 -6.41 -5.99 -29.32
CA GLN A 211 -4.96 -5.95 -29.42
C GLN A 211 -4.29 -6.03 -28.04
N VAL A 212 -4.79 -5.31 -27.04
CA VAL A 212 -4.32 -5.43 -25.65
C VAL A 212 -4.55 -6.85 -25.12
N ALA A 213 -5.67 -7.48 -25.47
CA ALA A 213 -5.96 -8.84 -25.05
C ALA A 213 -4.92 -9.83 -25.57
N GLU A 214 -4.54 -9.70 -26.83
CA GLU A 214 -3.47 -10.49 -27.44
C GLU A 214 -2.12 -10.22 -26.75
N MET A 215 -1.75 -8.94 -26.55
CA MET A 215 -0.50 -8.55 -25.89
C MET A 215 -0.38 -9.14 -24.47
N VAL A 216 -1.43 -9.01 -23.66
CA VAL A 216 -1.48 -9.53 -22.28
C VAL A 216 -1.37 -11.05 -22.28
N THR A 217 -2.13 -11.72 -23.15
CA THR A 217 -2.11 -13.18 -23.30
C THR A 217 -0.72 -13.69 -23.68
N LYS A 218 -0.12 -13.10 -24.70
CA LYS A 218 1.21 -13.46 -25.19
C LYS A 218 2.31 -13.18 -24.16
N THR A 219 2.20 -12.05 -23.44
CA THR A 219 3.23 -11.65 -22.48
C THR A 219 3.24 -12.57 -21.27
N PHE A 220 2.07 -12.81 -20.65
CA PHE A 220 2.00 -13.56 -19.40
C PHE A 220 1.84 -15.07 -19.60
N GLY A 221 1.25 -15.54 -20.70
CA GLY A 221 1.04 -16.96 -20.96
C GLY A 221 0.42 -17.67 -19.75
N ASP A 222 1.08 -18.71 -19.26
CA ASP A 222 0.64 -19.48 -18.09
C ASP A 222 0.61 -18.70 -16.77
N MET A 223 1.30 -17.55 -16.69
CA MET A 223 1.22 -16.66 -15.52
C MET A 223 -0.14 -15.97 -15.46
N LEU A 224 -0.87 -15.82 -16.57
CA LEU A 224 -2.16 -15.14 -16.57
C LEU A 224 -3.24 -16.00 -15.90
N TYR A 225 -3.91 -15.44 -14.91
CA TYR A 225 -5.10 -16.05 -14.32
C TYR A 225 -6.35 -15.61 -15.09
N ARG A 226 -7.11 -16.60 -15.55
CA ARG A 226 -8.42 -16.42 -16.17
C ARG A 226 -9.46 -17.15 -15.32
N PRO A 227 -10.56 -16.50 -14.94
CA PRO A 227 -11.61 -17.18 -14.22
C PRO A 227 -12.29 -18.22 -15.13
N GLU A 228 -12.64 -19.38 -14.58
CA GLU A 228 -13.36 -20.43 -15.33
C GLU A 228 -14.78 -20.01 -15.74
N THR A 229 -15.34 -19.04 -15.02
CA THR A 229 -16.68 -18.50 -15.28
C THR A 229 -16.66 -16.98 -15.15
N ASP A 230 -17.50 -16.30 -15.94
CA ASP A 230 -17.69 -14.84 -15.90
C ASP A 230 -18.17 -14.28 -14.55
N GLN A 231 -18.68 -15.15 -13.66
CA GLN A 231 -19.26 -14.77 -12.37
C GLN A 231 -18.59 -15.52 -11.23
N LEU A 232 -17.50 -14.94 -10.73
CA LEU A 232 -16.90 -15.40 -9.50
C LEU A 232 -17.85 -15.09 -8.33
N ARG A 233 -18.29 -16.15 -7.64
CA ARG A 233 -19.02 -16.01 -6.38
C ARG A 233 -18.11 -15.48 -5.28
N GLU A 234 -16.86 -15.88 -5.27
CA GLU A 234 -15.87 -15.49 -4.27
C GLU A 234 -14.51 -15.33 -4.95
N PHE A 235 -13.64 -14.49 -4.41
CA PHE A 235 -12.29 -14.38 -4.93
C PHE A 235 -11.45 -15.59 -4.51
N PRO A 236 -10.60 -16.14 -5.40
CA PRO A 236 -9.64 -17.18 -5.01
C PRO A 236 -8.68 -16.65 -3.93
N SER A 237 -7.96 -17.57 -3.28
CA SER A 237 -7.00 -17.22 -2.23
C SER A 237 -5.65 -16.79 -2.80
N PRO A 238 -4.87 -15.94 -2.10
CA PRO A 238 -3.49 -15.66 -2.46
C PRO A 238 -2.67 -16.94 -2.68
N GLU A 239 -2.86 -17.96 -1.85
CA GLU A 239 -2.17 -19.25 -1.96
C GLU A 239 -2.48 -19.96 -3.28
N SER A 240 -3.76 -20.07 -3.66
CA SER A 240 -4.18 -20.70 -4.92
C SER A 240 -3.71 -19.96 -6.18
N LEU A 241 -3.39 -18.66 -6.03
CA LEU A 241 -2.99 -17.77 -7.11
C LEU A 241 -1.48 -17.47 -7.12
N LYS A 242 -0.66 -18.28 -6.43
CA LYS A 242 0.79 -18.14 -6.48
C LYS A 242 1.29 -18.14 -7.92
N LYS A 243 2.21 -17.22 -8.20
CA LYS A 243 2.80 -16.97 -9.53
C LYS A 243 1.78 -16.60 -10.62
N LYS A 244 0.60 -16.11 -10.23
CA LYS A 244 -0.41 -15.63 -11.18
C LYS A 244 -0.51 -14.11 -11.26
N VAL A 245 -0.81 -13.63 -12.46
CA VAL A 245 -1.12 -12.24 -12.80
C VAL A 245 -2.61 -12.14 -13.10
N MET A 246 -3.28 -11.21 -12.44
CA MET A 246 -4.72 -10.98 -12.52
C MET A 246 -4.98 -9.64 -13.19
N ILE A 247 -5.97 -9.57 -14.08
CA ILE A 247 -6.40 -8.29 -14.68
C ILE A 247 -7.67 -7.80 -13.97
N SER A 248 -7.67 -6.51 -13.64
CA SER A 248 -8.77 -5.79 -12.99
C SER A 248 -9.16 -4.56 -13.81
N THR A 249 -10.32 -4.57 -14.47
CA THR A 249 -10.81 -3.42 -15.25
C THR A 249 -12.34 -3.41 -15.31
N LYS A 250 -12.93 -2.35 -15.89
CA LYS A 250 -14.36 -2.28 -16.18
C LYS A 250 -14.66 -3.22 -17.37
N PRO A 251 -15.75 -4.01 -17.32
CA PRO A 251 -16.20 -4.73 -18.51
C PRO A 251 -16.59 -3.77 -19.65
N PRO A 252 -16.42 -4.15 -20.93
CA PRO A 252 -16.85 -3.33 -22.08
C PRO A 252 -18.32 -2.90 -22.00
N LYS A 253 -18.63 -1.65 -22.42
CA LYS A 253 -19.94 -1.00 -22.25
C LYS A 253 -21.08 -1.74 -22.98
N GLU A 254 -20.82 -2.30 -24.15
CA GLU A 254 -21.78 -3.02 -25.03
C GLU A 254 -22.50 -4.20 -24.34
N TYR A 255 -21.94 -4.73 -23.25
CA TYR A 255 -22.46 -5.93 -22.57
C TYR A 255 -23.10 -5.65 -21.21
N LEU A 256 -23.12 -4.39 -20.75
CA LEU A 256 -23.78 -4.02 -19.49
C LEU A 256 -25.31 -3.99 -19.60
N GLU A 257 -25.86 -4.05 -20.82
CA GLU A 257 -27.30 -3.94 -21.12
C GLU A 257 -28.04 -5.25 -21.38
N THR A 258 -27.59 -6.39 -20.82
CA THR A 258 -28.42 -7.61 -20.81
C THR A 258 -29.06 -7.87 -19.44
N PRO A 259 -30.23 -7.27 -19.12
CA PRO A 259 -31.15 -7.85 -18.16
C PRO A 259 -32.02 -8.90 -18.84
N SER A 260 -32.22 -10.01 -18.13
CA SER A 260 -33.18 -11.06 -18.48
C SER A 260 -34.55 -10.47 -18.84
N SER A 261 -35.06 -10.86 -20.01
CA SER A 261 -36.49 -11.04 -20.33
C SER A 261 -37.51 -10.30 -19.44
N LYS A 262 -38.07 -9.19 -19.94
CA LYS A 262 -39.51 -9.07 -20.27
C LYS A 262 -39.87 -7.67 -20.79
N SER A 263 -40.47 -7.69 -21.99
CA SER A 263 -41.39 -6.74 -22.60
C SER A 263 -42.10 -5.74 -21.65
N THR A 264 -42.20 -4.46 -22.05
CA THR A 264 -43.44 -3.84 -22.57
C THR A 264 -43.31 -2.31 -22.74
N LYS A 265 -43.53 -1.86 -23.98
CA LYS A 265 -44.07 -0.58 -24.50
C LYS A 265 -43.54 0.78 -23.98
N ARG A 266 -42.92 1.48 -24.95
CA ARG A 266 -42.82 2.94 -25.10
C ARG A 266 -44.11 3.69 -24.76
N SER A 267 -44.01 4.78 -24.01
CA SER A 267 -44.88 5.95 -24.15
C SER A 267 -44.05 7.24 -24.08
N LYS A 268 -44.06 7.98 -25.20
CA LYS A 268 -43.56 9.36 -25.34
C LYS A 268 -44.44 10.32 -24.52
N ILE A 269 -43.84 11.31 -23.86
CA ILE A 269 -44.36 12.67 -23.58
C ILE A 269 -43.11 13.51 -23.23
N SER A 270 -42.60 14.30 -24.18
CA SER A 270 -42.82 15.74 -24.37
C SER A 270 -42.28 16.63 -23.26
N SER A 271 -41.13 17.22 -23.58
CA SER A 271 -40.54 18.44 -23.03
C SER A 271 -41.53 19.58 -22.81
N LYS A 272 -41.44 20.24 -21.65
CA LYS A 272 -41.68 21.68 -21.50
C LYS A 272 -40.67 22.28 -20.52
N LYS A 273 -39.91 23.26 -21.05
CA LYS A 273 -39.24 24.31 -20.28
C LYS A 273 -40.31 25.22 -19.68
N GLU A 274 -40.10 25.70 -18.46
CA GLU A 274 -40.57 27.02 -18.05
C GLU A 274 -39.71 27.57 -16.90
N GLN A 275 -39.62 28.90 -16.88
CA GLN A 275 -38.57 29.73 -16.32
C GLN A 275 -39.16 30.63 -15.21
N TRP A 276 -38.43 30.74 -14.10
CA TRP A 276 -38.30 31.83 -13.09
C TRP A 276 -39.51 32.60 -12.49
N ASN A 277 -39.56 32.65 -11.14
CA ASN A 277 -39.18 33.80 -10.28
C ASN A 277 -39.42 33.45 -8.79
N GLY A 278 -38.45 33.64 -7.88
CA GLY A 278 -38.38 34.73 -6.86
C GLY A 278 -39.22 34.39 -5.60
N GLU A 279 -38.78 34.39 -4.33
CA GLU A 279 -37.70 35.08 -3.61
C GLU A 279 -37.38 34.35 -2.26
N THR A 280 -36.14 34.59 -1.78
CA THR A 280 -35.63 34.68 -0.39
C THR A 280 -36.04 33.70 0.73
N ALA A 281 -35.05 32.92 1.21
CA ALA A 281 -34.61 32.97 2.61
C ALA A 281 -33.26 32.23 2.79
N SER A 282 -32.39 32.83 3.58
CA SER A 282 -31.00 32.49 3.85
C SER A 282 -30.79 31.11 4.49
N LYS A 283 -29.79 30.37 3.99
CA LYS A 283 -28.92 29.49 4.78
C LYS A 283 -27.64 29.22 3.99
N SER A 284 -26.53 29.63 4.58
CA SER A 284 -25.17 29.38 4.11
C SER A 284 -24.85 27.89 4.28
N ASP A 285 -24.77 27.15 3.20
CA ASP A 285 -24.02 25.91 3.11
C ASP A 285 -23.01 26.08 1.98
N SER A 286 -21.74 25.91 2.30
CA SER A 286 -20.61 26.09 1.40
C SER A 286 -20.66 25.04 0.30
N GLU A 287 -20.91 25.51 -0.93
CA GLU A 287 -20.96 24.71 -2.14
C GLU A 287 -19.67 23.89 -2.33
N ILE A 288 -19.88 22.58 -2.49
CA ILE A 288 -18.88 21.62 -2.95
C ILE A 288 -18.70 21.88 -4.44
N CYS A 289 -17.47 22.21 -4.82
CA CYS A 289 -17.06 22.19 -6.22
C CYS A 289 -16.91 20.73 -6.65
N ASP A 290 -18.03 20.12 -7.04
CA ASP A 290 -18.05 18.88 -7.80
C ASP A 290 -17.40 19.18 -9.15
N LYS A 291 -16.16 18.73 -9.33
CA LYS A 291 -15.64 18.46 -10.66
C LYS A 291 -16.10 17.05 -10.98
N ASP A 292 -17.22 17.01 -11.69
CA ASP A 292 -17.69 15.82 -12.39
C ASP A 292 -16.54 15.25 -13.23
N ASP A 293 -16.27 13.95 -13.07
CA ASP A 293 -15.64 13.18 -14.12
C ASP A 293 -16.64 13.20 -15.29
N GLU A 294 -16.42 14.10 -16.25
CA GLU A 294 -17.21 14.21 -17.48
C GLU A 294 -17.11 12.88 -18.25
N ASP A 295 -18.13 12.03 -18.08
CA ASP A 295 -18.45 10.89 -18.94
C ASP A 295 -18.97 11.48 -20.26
N GLU A 296 -18.05 11.82 -21.17
CA GLU A 296 -18.42 12.20 -22.53
C GLU A 296 -19.01 10.99 -23.27
N GLY A 297 -20.34 10.99 -23.36
CA GLY A 297 -21.08 10.12 -24.25
C GLY A 297 -21.08 10.67 -25.66
N GLU A 298 -20.16 10.19 -26.51
CA GLU A 298 -20.36 10.25 -27.96
C GLU A 298 -21.00 8.95 -28.45
N SER A 299 -22.20 9.09 -29.02
CA SER A 299 -22.93 8.02 -29.69
C SER A 299 -22.35 7.81 -31.10
N LEU A 300 -21.62 6.71 -31.31
CA LEU A 300 -21.30 6.21 -32.64
C LEU A 300 -22.27 5.06 -32.98
N GLN A 301 -22.78 5.11 -34.22
CA GLN A 301 -23.84 4.26 -34.73
C GLN A 301 -23.37 2.81 -34.93
N GLU A 302 -24.27 1.88 -34.62
CA GLU A 302 -24.10 0.42 -34.69
C GLU A 302 -23.93 -0.08 -36.14
N GLU A 303 -22.94 -0.95 -36.37
CA GLU A 303 -23.01 -1.98 -37.40
C GLU A 303 -22.98 -3.35 -36.72
N ASP A 304 -23.99 -4.16 -37.03
CA ASP A 304 -24.29 -5.48 -36.49
C ASP A 304 -23.23 -6.51 -36.95
N GLU A 305 -22.16 -6.70 -36.18
CA GLU A 305 -21.26 -7.84 -36.34
C GLU A 305 -21.49 -8.89 -35.23
N GLN A 306 -21.57 -10.15 -35.63
CA GLN A 306 -21.83 -11.33 -34.81
C GLN A 306 -21.13 -11.26 -33.43
N MET A 307 -21.92 -11.27 -32.35
CA MET A 307 -21.44 -11.20 -30.96
C MET A 307 -20.61 -12.43 -30.56
N THR A 308 -19.33 -12.44 -30.94
CA THR A 308 -18.28 -13.17 -30.25
C THR A 308 -17.90 -12.36 -29.01
N VAL A 309 -17.91 -13.00 -27.83
CA VAL A 309 -17.50 -12.34 -26.59
C VAL A 309 -16.03 -11.90 -26.74
N PRO A 310 -15.69 -10.59 -26.64
CA PRO A 310 -14.35 -10.10 -26.89
C PRO A 310 -13.31 -10.81 -26.02
N GLU A 311 -12.16 -11.18 -26.59
CA GLU A 311 -11.07 -11.84 -25.85
C GLU A 311 -10.66 -11.03 -24.61
N TYR A 312 -10.73 -9.70 -24.73
CA TYR A 312 -10.46 -8.76 -23.66
C TYR A 312 -11.30 -9.01 -22.40
N ARG A 313 -12.58 -9.36 -22.53
CA ARG A 313 -13.46 -9.66 -21.40
C ARG A 313 -13.00 -10.89 -20.62
N HIS A 314 -12.56 -11.93 -21.33
CA HIS A 314 -12.11 -13.17 -20.71
C HIS A 314 -10.81 -13.01 -19.89
N LEU A 315 -10.10 -11.90 -20.08
CA LEU A 315 -8.95 -11.55 -19.25
C LEU A 315 -9.36 -11.02 -17.87
N ILE A 316 -10.57 -10.47 -17.73
CA ILE A 316 -11.00 -9.71 -16.55
C ILE A 316 -11.31 -10.67 -15.41
N SER A 317 -10.32 -10.89 -14.56
CA SER A 317 -10.46 -11.68 -13.33
C SER A 317 -11.10 -10.91 -12.17
N ILE A 318 -11.02 -9.57 -12.17
CA ILE A 318 -11.61 -8.70 -11.14
C ILE A 318 -12.43 -7.61 -11.84
N ASN A 319 -13.75 -7.77 -11.80
CA ASN A 319 -14.68 -6.82 -12.41
C ASN A 319 -14.74 -5.53 -11.59
N ALA A 320 -14.28 -4.42 -12.17
CA ALA A 320 -14.48 -3.09 -11.60
C ALA A 320 -15.87 -2.55 -11.97
N GLY A 321 -16.60 -2.01 -11.00
CA GLY A 321 -17.92 -1.46 -11.26
C GLY A 321 -18.48 -0.62 -10.12
N LYS A 322 -19.01 0.55 -10.47
CA LYS A 322 -19.72 1.48 -9.59
C LYS A 322 -21.16 1.61 -10.11
N PRO A 323 -22.15 0.97 -9.44
CA PRO A 323 -23.55 1.07 -9.80
C PRO A 323 -24.03 2.53 -9.90
N LYS A 324 -25.05 2.80 -10.71
CA LYS A 324 -25.68 4.13 -10.76
C LYS A 324 -26.48 4.41 -9.49
N GLY A 325 -26.60 5.69 -9.14
CA GLY A 325 -27.41 6.16 -8.01
C GLY A 325 -26.60 6.40 -6.73
N ALA A 326 -27.26 6.30 -5.58
CA ALA A 326 -26.71 6.68 -4.29
C ALA A 326 -25.69 5.67 -3.74
N LEU A 327 -24.91 6.08 -2.74
CA LEU A 327 -23.86 5.29 -2.09
C LEU A 327 -24.35 3.92 -1.57
N GLN A 328 -25.58 3.82 -1.11
CA GLN A 328 -26.19 2.56 -0.68
C GLN A 328 -26.23 1.53 -1.83
N ASN A 329 -26.52 1.98 -3.06
CA ASN A 329 -26.47 1.12 -4.23
C ASN A 329 -25.02 0.70 -4.53
N TRP A 330 -24.06 1.60 -4.33
CA TRP A 330 -22.64 1.29 -4.55
C TRP A 330 -22.09 0.26 -3.58
N LEU A 331 -22.64 0.20 -2.36
CA LEU A 331 -22.26 -0.75 -1.32
C LEU A 331 -23.15 -2.00 -1.28
N SER A 332 -24.10 -2.13 -2.22
CA SER A 332 -24.91 -3.34 -2.34
C SER A 332 -24.07 -4.59 -2.58
N ILE A 333 -24.45 -5.68 -1.91
CA ILE A 333 -23.77 -6.98 -1.96
C ILE A 333 -24.62 -7.93 -2.81
N ASP A 334 -24.00 -8.51 -3.83
CA ASP A 334 -24.57 -9.59 -4.62
C ASP A 334 -23.98 -10.92 -4.15
N GLU A 335 -24.83 -11.81 -3.63
CA GLU A 335 -24.41 -13.13 -3.13
C GLU A 335 -23.96 -14.09 -4.23
N LYS A 336 -24.17 -13.75 -5.50
CA LYS A 336 -23.76 -14.57 -6.64
C LYS A 336 -22.50 -14.06 -7.31
N LYS A 337 -22.08 -12.82 -7.03
CA LYS A 337 -20.99 -12.17 -7.75
C LYS A 337 -20.17 -11.23 -6.88
N VAL A 338 -18.85 -11.37 -6.92
CA VAL A 338 -17.92 -10.36 -6.38
C VAL A 338 -17.56 -9.29 -7.39
N ARG A 339 -17.26 -8.10 -6.88
CA ARG A 339 -16.75 -6.97 -7.66
C ARG A 339 -15.73 -6.15 -6.90
N ARG A 340 -15.09 -5.23 -7.63
CA ARG A 340 -14.26 -4.16 -7.09
C ARG A 340 -14.98 -2.82 -7.24
N LEU A 341 -15.17 -2.11 -6.12
CA LEU A 341 -15.56 -0.70 -6.10
C LEU A 341 -14.31 0.17 -5.99
N SER A 342 -14.27 1.32 -6.66
CA SER A 342 -13.20 2.32 -6.51
C SER A 342 -13.81 3.64 -6.02
N LEU A 343 -13.20 4.25 -5.01
CA LEU A 343 -13.58 5.55 -4.46
C LEU A 343 -12.32 6.42 -4.30
N SER A 344 -12.42 7.71 -4.56
CA SER A 344 -11.37 8.64 -4.14
C SER A 344 -11.27 8.69 -2.61
N GLU A 345 -10.13 9.15 -2.09
CA GLU A 345 -9.96 9.35 -0.63
C GLU A 345 -11.07 10.23 -0.02
N GLN A 346 -11.57 11.22 -0.76
CA GLN A 346 -12.58 12.17 -0.29
C GLN A 346 -13.97 11.55 -0.28
N GLU A 347 -14.31 10.78 -1.32
CA GLU A 347 -15.53 9.99 -1.34
C GLU A 347 -15.57 8.99 -0.18
N LEU A 348 -14.45 8.30 0.07
CA LEU A 348 -14.36 7.39 1.21
C LEU A 348 -14.52 8.13 2.54
N GLU A 349 -13.80 9.22 2.76
CA GLU A 349 -13.91 10.03 3.98
C GLU A 349 -15.36 10.46 4.23
N ASN A 350 -16.06 10.90 3.19
CA ASN A 350 -17.48 11.26 3.27
C ASN A 350 -18.37 10.04 3.58
N ALA A 351 -18.14 8.91 2.89
CA ALA A 351 -18.90 7.68 3.06
C ALA A 351 -18.78 7.12 4.48
N THR A 352 -17.57 7.15 5.06
CA THR A 352 -17.30 6.57 6.40
C THR A 352 -18.09 7.26 7.52
N ARG A 353 -18.47 8.54 7.35
CA ARG A 353 -19.24 9.28 8.36
C ARG A 353 -20.66 8.75 8.56
N ARG A 354 -21.26 8.13 7.54
CA ARG A 354 -22.66 7.67 7.57
C ARG A 354 -22.83 6.18 7.30
N HIS A 355 -21.85 5.55 6.64
CA HIS A 355 -21.95 4.19 6.11
C HIS A 355 -20.76 3.31 6.54
N GLY A 356 -20.07 3.62 7.64
CA GLY A 356 -18.88 2.88 8.07
C GLY A 356 -19.11 1.37 8.19
N VAL A 357 -20.22 0.97 8.81
CA VAL A 357 -20.64 -0.43 8.96
C VAL A 357 -20.95 -1.09 7.60
N ASP A 358 -21.64 -0.37 6.71
CA ASP A 358 -21.98 -0.88 5.37
C ASP A 358 -20.73 -1.10 4.51
N ILE A 359 -19.73 -0.20 4.64
CA ILE A 359 -18.44 -0.34 3.97
C ILE A 359 -17.71 -1.59 4.47
N ILE A 360 -17.65 -1.79 5.79
CA ILE A 360 -17.00 -2.98 6.36
C ILE A 360 -17.68 -4.24 5.84
N ARG A 361 -19.01 -4.31 5.90
CA ARG A 361 -19.80 -5.43 5.37
C ARG A 361 -19.53 -5.67 3.88
N PHE A 362 -19.47 -4.61 3.07
CA PHE A 362 -19.12 -4.72 1.65
C PHE A 362 -17.72 -5.34 1.46
N THR A 363 -16.72 -4.89 2.22
CA THR A 363 -15.33 -5.33 2.09
C THR A 363 -15.04 -6.73 2.62
N GLN A 364 -15.98 -7.38 3.31
CA GLN A 364 -15.84 -8.78 3.71
C GLN A 364 -15.77 -9.70 2.49
N ARG A 365 -16.54 -9.38 1.45
CA ARG A 365 -16.66 -10.20 0.24
C ARG A 365 -16.12 -9.53 -1.02
N ASN A 366 -16.27 -8.21 -1.11
CA ASN A 366 -15.88 -7.42 -2.28
C ASN A 366 -14.56 -6.69 -2.05
N LEU A 367 -13.93 -6.24 -3.13
CA LEU A 367 -12.74 -5.41 -3.06
C LEU A 367 -13.11 -3.92 -3.09
N LEU A 368 -12.54 -3.15 -2.18
CA LEU A 368 -12.59 -1.69 -2.22
C LEU A 368 -11.20 -1.13 -2.52
N ARG A 369 -11.10 -0.43 -3.64
CA ARG A 369 -9.95 0.39 -4.01
C ARG A 369 -10.19 1.83 -3.60
N VAL A 370 -9.19 2.42 -2.99
CA VAL A 370 -9.16 3.83 -2.59
C VAL A 370 -7.98 4.47 -3.30
N TYR A 371 -8.16 5.65 -3.89
CA TYR A 371 -7.10 6.32 -4.64
C TYR A 371 -6.96 7.80 -4.26
N PRO A 372 -5.78 8.42 -4.47
CA PRO A 372 -5.56 9.83 -4.20
C PRO A 372 -6.49 10.72 -5.03
N LYS A 373 -7.02 11.80 -4.46
CA LYS A 373 -7.83 12.77 -5.21
C LYS A 373 -7.00 13.53 -6.25
N GLY A 374 -7.63 13.95 -7.35
CA GLY A 374 -6.95 14.64 -8.47
C GLY A 374 -6.25 15.96 -8.09
N THR A 375 -6.67 16.63 -7.02
CA THR A 375 -5.99 17.85 -6.53
C THR A 375 -4.59 17.59 -5.94
N ARG A 376 -4.18 16.33 -5.77
CA ARG A 376 -2.82 15.94 -5.33
C ARG A 376 -1.83 15.94 -6.50
N ILE A 377 -1.73 17.06 -7.21
CA ILE A 377 -0.90 17.21 -8.41
C ILE A 377 0.60 16.92 -8.18
N THR A 378 1.09 17.11 -6.95
CA THR A 378 2.48 16.83 -6.56
C THR A 378 2.73 15.36 -6.17
N SER A 379 1.77 14.46 -6.43
CA SER A 379 1.84 13.04 -6.07
C SER A 379 1.99 12.80 -4.55
N SER A 380 1.42 13.69 -3.74
CA SER A 380 1.31 13.48 -2.29
C SER A 380 0.36 12.32 -1.97
N ASN A 381 0.44 11.78 -0.75
CA ASN A 381 -0.38 10.64 -0.31
C ASN A 381 -1.28 10.99 0.89
N TYR A 382 -2.42 10.32 0.98
CA TYR A 382 -3.46 10.50 1.98
C TYR A 382 -3.28 9.59 3.20
N ASN A 383 -4.13 9.73 4.21
CA ASN A 383 -4.06 8.88 5.40
C ASN A 383 -4.62 7.47 5.11
N PRO A 384 -3.81 6.41 5.10
CA PRO A 384 -4.28 5.07 4.70
C PRO A 384 -5.23 4.43 5.72
N PHE A 385 -5.20 4.90 6.97
CA PHE A 385 -5.97 4.30 8.05
C PHE A 385 -7.49 4.46 7.88
N VAL A 386 -7.96 5.50 7.18
CA VAL A 386 -9.40 5.63 6.87
C VAL A 386 -9.87 4.42 6.06
N GLY A 387 -9.08 4.00 5.06
CA GLY A 387 -9.36 2.79 4.28
C GLY A 387 -9.23 1.52 5.10
N TRP A 388 -8.08 1.28 5.72
CA TRP A 388 -7.84 0.03 6.42
C TRP A 388 -8.76 -0.21 7.63
N ALA A 389 -9.12 0.84 8.38
CA ALA A 389 -10.06 0.73 9.50
C ALA A 389 -11.47 0.29 9.05
N HIS A 390 -11.81 0.49 7.78
CA HIS A 390 -13.07 0.08 7.17
C HIS A 390 -12.90 -1.14 6.23
N GLY A 391 -11.76 -1.83 6.30
CA GLY A 391 -11.51 -3.05 5.53
C GLY A 391 -11.16 -2.84 4.06
N ALA A 392 -10.88 -1.61 3.60
CA ALA A 392 -10.46 -1.39 2.21
C ALA A 392 -9.13 -2.09 1.91
N GLN A 393 -9.13 -2.97 0.90
CA GLN A 393 -8.00 -3.83 0.57
C GLN A 393 -6.95 -3.12 -0.27
N MET A 394 -7.40 -2.34 -1.26
CA MET A 394 -6.54 -1.71 -2.26
C MET A 394 -6.40 -0.22 -1.98
N VAL A 395 -5.64 0.14 -0.95
CA VAL A 395 -5.36 1.53 -0.60
C VAL A 395 -4.16 2.01 -1.45
N ALA A 396 -4.45 2.65 -2.59
CA ALA A 396 -3.50 2.94 -3.65
C ALA A 396 -2.67 4.21 -3.36
N PHE A 397 -1.34 4.10 -3.49
CA PHE A 397 -0.41 5.17 -3.14
C PHE A 397 0.50 5.53 -4.30
N ASN A 398 0.81 6.82 -4.44
CA ASN A 398 1.86 7.32 -5.32
C ASN A 398 3.23 6.86 -4.78
N MET A 399 3.80 5.81 -5.39
CA MET A 399 5.01 5.12 -4.92
C MET A 399 6.31 5.88 -5.20
N GLN A 400 6.27 6.79 -6.17
CA GLN A 400 7.33 7.72 -6.55
C GLN A 400 7.43 8.92 -5.61
N GLY A 401 6.40 9.17 -4.80
CA GLY A 401 6.37 10.27 -3.83
C GLY A 401 7.23 10.02 -2.60
N TYR A 402 7.10 10.92 -1.63
CA TYR A 402 7.74 10.82 -0.32
C TYR A 402 6.79 11.27 0.79
N GLY A 403 7.16 10.96 2.04
CA GLY A 403 6.52 11.52 3.21
C GLY A 403 5.80 10.51 4.09
N LYS A 404 5.23 11.01 5.19
CA LYS A 404 4.81 10.22 6.35
C LYS A 404 3.88 9.05 5.98
N HIS A 405 2.88 9.28 5.14
CA HIS A 405 1.89 8.25 4.85
C HIS A 405 2.47 7.12 4.00
N LEU A 406 3.40 7.44 3.08
CA LEU A 406 4.10 6.43 2.29
C LEU A 406 4.96 5.54 3.19
N TRP A 407 5.64 6.12 4.19
CA TRP A 407 6.40 5.35 5.17
C TRP A 407 5.51 4.45 6.03
N VAL A 408 4.33 4.93 6.43
CA VAL A 408 3.34 4.11 7.15
C VAL A 408 2.92 2.91 6.31
N MET A 409 2.63 3.15 5.04
CA MET A 409 2.24 2.10 4.12
C MET A 409 3.37 1.09 3.89
N GLN A 410 4.60 1.55 3.67
CA GLN A 410 5.77 0.68 3.58
C GLN A 410 5.98 -0.14 4.87
N GLY A 411 5.76 0.47 6.03
CA GLY A 411 5.84 -0.21 7.33
C GLY A 411 4.77 -1.28 7.50
N MET A 412 3.51 -1.00 7.16
CA MET A 412 2.40 -1.95 7.20
C MET A 412 2.71 -3.22 6.39
N PHE A 413 3.24 -3.05 5.17
CA PHE A 413 3.54 -4.17 4.28
C PHE A 413 4.91 -4.82 4.48
N LYS A 414 5.70 -4.40 5.49
CA LYS A 414 6.80 -5.22 6.02
C LYS A 414 6.28 -6.40 6.85
N ALA A 415 5.03 -6.35 7.32
CA ALA A 415 4.40 -7.47 8.01
C ALA A 415 4.26 -8.70 7.10
N ASN A 416 3.97 -9.85 7.72
CA ASN A 416 3.75 -11.11 7.00
C ASN A 416 4.87 -11.48 6.01
N GLY A 417 6.13 -11.37 6.46
CA GLY A 417 7.30 -11.68 5.64
C GLY A 417 7.58 -10.69 4.50
N GLY A 418 6.90 -9.54 4.48
CA GLY A 418 7.07 -8.55 3.41
C GLY A 418 6.41 -8.96 2.09
N CYS A 419 5.49 -9.92 2.10
CA CYS A 419 4.99 -10.56 0.90
C CYS A 419 3.95 -9.72 0.10
N GLY A 420 3.58 -8.55 0.62
CA GLY A 420 2.64 -7.62 -0.02
C GLY A 420 1.15 -7.92 0.24
N TYR A 421 0.86 -8.97 1.02
CA TYR A 421 -0.47 -9.35 1.48
C TYR A 421 -0.48 -9.45 3.01
N VAL A 422 -1.43 -8.76 3.65
CA VAL A 422 -1.60 -8.81 5.12
C VAL A 422 -3.04 -9.17 5.42
N LYS A 423 -3.28 -10.31 6.08
CA LYS A 423 -4.63 -10.74 6.46
C LYS A 423 -5.28 -9.67 7.34
N LYS A 424 -6.54 -9.35 7.06
CA LYS A 424 -7.35 -8.46 7.89
C LYS A 424 -7.54 -9.07 9.28
N PRO A 425 -7.64 -8.26 10.34
CA PRO A 425 -8.05 -8.74 11.64
C PRO A 425 -9.43 -9.41 11.61
N ASP A 426 -9.62 -10.43 12.44
CA ASP A 426 -10.88 -11.20 12.50
C ASP A 426 -12.11 -10.33 12.76
N PHE A 427 -11.98 -9.22 13.51
CA PHE A 427 -13.12 -8.34 13.78
C PHE A 427 -13.64 -7.61 12.52
N LEU A 428 -12.83 -7.46 11.46
CA LEU A 428 -13.29 -6.96 10.16
C LEU A 428 -13.92 -8.06 9.30
N LEU A 429 -13.73 -9.33 9.67
CA LEU A 429 -14.19 -10.51 8.94
C LEU A 429 -15.38 -11.21 9.62
N SER A 430 -15.71 -10.81 10.85
CA SER A 430 -16.81 -11.38 11.64
C SER A 430 -18.19 -11.10 11.05
N ASN A 431 -19.13 -12.03 11.26
CA ASN A 431 -20.54 -11.82 10.95
C ASN A 431 -21.14 -10.66 11.78
N GLU A 432 -20.68 -10.50 13.01
CA GLU A 432 -20.98 -9.31 13.81
C GLU A 432 -20.12 -8.15 13.29
N VAL A 433 -20.73 -7.30 12.48
CA VAL A 433 -20.02 -6.22 11.78
C VAL A 433 -19.49 -5.21 12.78
N PHE A 434 -18.17 -5.02 12.76
CA PHE A 434 -17.48 -4.03 13.57
C PHE A 434 -17.98 -2.61 13.26
N ASP A 435 -18.28 -1.82 14.29
CA ASP A 435 -18.57 -0.40 14.17
C ASP A 435 -17.36 0.45 14.60
N PRO A 436 -16.68 1.13 13.65
CA PRO A 436 -15.49 1.93 13.93
C PRO A 436 -15.77 3.19 14.76
N SER A 437 -17.03 3.59 14.92
CA SER A 437 -17.42 4.72 15.77
C SER A 437 -17.44 4.37 17.26
N VAL A 438 -17.50 3.07 17.60
CA VAL A 438 -17.58 2.60 18.98
C VAL A 438 -16.20 2.61 19.63
N ARG A 439 -16.14 3.17 20.85
CA ARG A 439 -14.90 3.17 21.65
C ARG A 439 -14.64 1.80 22.25
N LEU A 440 -13.54 1.16 21.84
CA LEU A 440 -13.10 -0.13 22.37
C LEU A 440 -12.33 0.00 23.70
N PRO A 441 -12.38 -1.01 24.58
CA PRO A 441 -11.56 -1.06 25.79
C PRO A 441 -10.07 -1.23 25.46
N VAL A 442 -9.21 -0.73 26.36
CA VAL A 442 -7.75 -0.85 26.21
C VAL A 442 -7.34 -2.31 26.47
N LYS A 443 -6.70 -2.95 25.48
CA LYS A 443 -6.15 -4.31 25.62
C LYS A 443 -4.68 -4.35 26.04
N LYS A 444 -3.88 -3.34 25.66
CA LYS A 444 -2.44 -3.31 25.91
C LYS A 444 -1.95 -1.87 26.06
N ILE A 445 -0.98 -1.67 26.94
CA ILE A 445 -0.29 -0.39 27.15
C ILE A 445 1.11 -0.53 26.57
N LEU A 446 1.47 0.37 25.66
CA LEU A 446 2.82 0.46 25.10
C LEU A 446 3.57 1.60 25.78
N LYS A 447 4.68 1.27 26.44
CA LYS A 447 5.64 2.25 26.96
C LYS A 447 6.85 2.28 26.04
N VAL A 448 7.21 3.47 25.56
CA VAL A 448 8.39 3.69 24.71
C VAL A 448 9.31 4.66 25.43
N THR A 449 10.52 4.22 25.76
CA THR A 449 11.58 5.05 26.34
C THR A 449 12.60 5.37 25.24
N ILE A 450 12.90 6.64 25.03
CA ILE A 450 13.91 7.09 24.06
C ILE A 450 15.18 7.40 24.82
N TYR A 451 16.22 6.59 24.64
CA TYR A 451 17.51 6.80 25.28
C TYR A 451 18.41 7.74 24.49
N MET A 452 18.65 7.43 23.21
CA MET A 452 19.56 8.19 22.35
C MET A 452 19.31 7.92 20.86
N GLY A 453 19.98 8.68 20.00
CA GLY A 453 20.04 8.46 18.55
C GLY A 453 21.50 8.39 18.08
N GLU A 454 21.79 7.42 17.21
CA GLU A 454 23.11 7.16 16.64
C GLU A 454 23.02 7.15 15.09
N GLY A 455 24.13 7.40 14.40
CA GLY A 455 24.25 7.22 12.95
C GLY A 455 23.91 8.45 12.10
N TRP A 456 23.38 9.52 12.71
CA TRP A 456 23.04 10.76 11.99
C TRP A 456 24.25 11.41 11.30
N ASP A 457 25.46 11.25 11.84
CA ASP A 457 26.68 11.79 11.26
C ASP A 457 27.22 10.94 10.10
N LEU A 458 26.71 9.71 9.93
CA LEU A 458 26.99 8.82 8.80
C LEU A 458 26.05 9.09 7.63
N ASP A 459 24.76 9.29 7.92
CA ASP A 459 23.71 9.38 6.91
C ASP A 459 23.58 10.78 6.28
N PHE A 460 23.99 11.82 7.01
CA PHE A 460 23.86 13.20 6.55
C PHE A 460 25.23 13.86 6.35
N ARG A 461 25.45 14.38 5.14
CA ARG A 461 26.60 15.25 4.87
C ARG A 461 26.51 16.48 5.77
N ARG A 462 27.66 16.98 6.25
CA ARG A 462 27.74 18.24 7.02
C ARG A 462 27.04 19.43 6.34
N THR A 463 26.96 19.42 5.01
CA THR A 463 26.30 20.46 4.21
C THR A 463 24.77 20.44 4.30
N HIS A 464 24.16 19.39 4.87
CA HIS A 464 22.72 19.33 5.11
C HIS A 464 22.29 20.06 6.40
N PHE A 465 23.26 20.49 7.21
CA PHE A 465 23.02 21.17 8.48
C PHE A 465 23.61 22.58 8.45
N ASP A 466 23.30 23.36 9.48
CA ASP A 466 23.81 24.72 9.63
C ASP A 466 25.34 24.77 9.51
N MET A 467 25.83 25.75 8.75
CA MET A 467 27.28 25.94 8.54
C MET A 467 28.06 26.25 9.82
N TYR A 468 27.34 26.70 10.86
CA TYR A 468 27.90 27.35 12.04
C TYR A 468 27.69 26.56 13.34
N SER A 469 26.87 25.50 13.34
CA SER A 469 26.52 24.71 14.51
C SER A 469 26.22 23.24 14.18
N PRO A 470 26.42 22.31 15.13
CA PRO A 470 25.88 20.96 15.01
C PRO A 470 24.34 20.98 14.90
N PRO A 471 23.74 19.94 14.30
CA PRO A 471 22.29 19.79 14.23
C PRO A 471 21.64 19.58 15.61
N ASP A 472 20.46 20.16 15.79
CA ASP A 472 19.55 19.86 16.89
C ASP A 472 18.55 18.77 16.48
N PHE A 473 18.51 17.68 17.24
CA PHE A 473 17.60 16.57 16.98
C PHE A 473 16.51 16.48 18.05
N PHE A 474 15.31 16.12 17.62
CA PHE A 474 14.24 15.69 18.50
C PHE A 474 13.58 14.43 17.94
N VAL A 475 13.07 13.57 18.82
CA VAL A 475 12.35 12.36 18.43
C VAL A 475 10.87 12.57 18.66
N LYS A 476 10.05 12.23 17.65
CA LYS A 476 8.59 12.26 17.76
C LYS A 476 8.03 10.85 17.60
N VAL A 477 7.60 10.26 18.71
CA VAL A 477 6.84 9.01 18.71
C VAL A 477 5.37 9.32 18.40
N ARG A 478 4.79 8.62 17.41
CA ARG A 478 3.37 8.75 17.09
C ARG A 478 2.73 7.36 17.06
N ARG A 479 1.60 7.23 17.76
CA ARG A 479 0.65 6.13 17.54
C ARG A 479 -0.29 6.54 16.41
N LEU A 480 -0.40 5.71 15.38
CA LEU A 480 -1.09 6.11 14.16
C LEU A 480 -2.59 5.72 14.13
N MET A 481 -3.04 4.72 14.90
CA MET A 481 -4.46 4.51 15.25
C MET A 481 -4.63 3.47 16.40
N ALA A 482 -5.85 3.39 16.96
CA ALA A 482 -6.23 2.59 18.12
C ALA A 482 -6.72 1.16 17.82
N LEU A 483 -6.92 0.82 16.54
CA LEU A 483 -7.26 -0.53 16.08
C LEU A 483 -5.97 -1.23 15.66
N CYS A 484 -5.59 -2.30 16.36
CA CYS A 484 -4.53 -3.20 15.89
C CYS A 484 -5.01 -3.85 14.59
N LEU A 485 -4.62 -3.26 13.45
CA LEU A 485 -4.87 -3.81 12.11
C LEU A 485 -3.95 -4.99 11.78
N LEU A 486 -3.00 -5.28 12.66
CA LEU A 486 -2.06 -6.39 12.56
C LEU A 486 -2.42 -7.41 13.66
N GLN A 487 -2.71 -8.64 13.24
CA GLN A 487 -2.63 -9.80 14.12
C GLN A 487 -1.13 -10.03 14.40
N VAL A 488 -0.74 -10.00 15.67
CA VAL A 488 0.64 -10.31 16.11
C VAL A 488 0.71 -11.79 16.42
#